data_AF-A0A0R3RYZ9-F1
#
_entry.id   AF-A0A0R3RYZ9-F1
#
_cell.length_a   1.000
_cell.length_b   1.000
_cell.length_c   1.000
_cell.angle_alpha   90.00
_cell.angle_beta   90.00
_cell.angle_gamma   90.00
#
_symmetry.space_group_name_H-M   'P 1'
#
loop_
_entity.id
_entity.type
_entity.pdbx_description
1 polymer ?
#
loop_
_entity_poly.entity_id
_entity_poly.type
_entity_poly.pdbx_seq_one_letter_code
_entity_poly.pdbx_strand_id
1 'polypeptide(L)'
;LQNHEFDALLLFGQGLPKSTLFSAGINTPSHFDQKKFDDSLMVTSINKTINCANYMLDRTVSSMIDTLNMMKTFQLGVSLGCDLNRPELTLATVAAVLQIVISAFIGVKDFITEYSAPPSINLANYFSPTKTVVATSASLQRIEEKNCALMIDIGSMKAIVFGNGRMPHTLVMAVEKKTSSLVYEFAADLCAESLQNQSIRELLNTSTLILIPSIPYKQLYCYDYTSLMQFRPFVEKVLNIYPLIDYVILLGTGGMKVRYTDASGLGRVKDLALNYVSLHSLIGTIGSEMCNRNDLTPQSTVSEFHERMEKWQKAPDILLVQAACCYEQRQRLYAENKASLISTLSKRVQGLSGTIKGMYGKPVKAPVKLTVGGSVFYTKYDGYYYIWLSPGIYTVSVYKESYQPYTFSTEIALSKQTIHDILLTESSSSFSSLFNRKNFFVLFTAFCILVLVFIGLYRLIILHKAKSTKRWRDGFERLPLNDFDSNVSDDDDIVLGSTKSFLQRPY
;
A
#
# COMPACT_ATOMS: atom_id res chain seq x y z
N LEU A 1 0.82 27.29 21.57
CA LEU A 1 1.45 26.01 21.96
C LEU A 1 2.30 25.37 20.85
N GLN A 2 2.12 25.72 19.57
CA GLN A 2 2.81 25.05 18.43
C GLN A 2 4.35 25.23 18.32
N ASN A 3 4.99 26.08 19.13
CA ASN A 3 6.42 26.41 19.01
C ASN A 3 7.27 26.16 20.29
N HIS A 4 6.77 25.39 21.26
CA HIS A 4 7.57 24.99 22.43
C HIS A 4 7.77 23.47 22.41
N GLU A 5 9.02 23.03 22.46
CA GLU A 5 9.40 21.63 22.67
C GLU A 5 9.27 21.38 24.19
N PHE A 6 8.24 20.64 24.59
CA PHE A 6 7.99 20.30 25.99
C PHE A 6 8.58 18.92 26.29
N ASP A 7 9.36 18.82 27.37
CA ASP A 7 9.95 17.55 27.80
C ASP A 7 8.90 16.59 28.38
N ALA A 8 7.92 17.13 29.11
CA ALA A 8 6.84 16.36 29.71
C ALA A 8 5.47 17.06 29.61
N LEU A 9 4.42 16.27 29.39
CA LEU A 9 3.01 16.64 29.47
C LEU A 9 2.38 15.81 30.58
N LEU A 10 1.93 16.49 31.64
CA LEU A 10 1.27 15.86 32.78
C LEU A 10 -0.22 16.18 32.75
N LEU A 11 -1.03 15.13 32.88
CA LEU A 11 -2.49 15.24 32.92
C LEU A 11 -2.97 14.73 34.26
N PHE A 12 -3.77 15.53 34.95
CA PHE A 12 -4.32 15.16 36.24
C PHE A 12 -5.82 14.96 36.13
N GLY A 13 -6.33 13.85 36.68
CA GLY A 13 -7.74 13.53 36.60
C GLY A 13 -8.26 12.81 37.83
N GLN A 14 -9.57 12.62 37.85
CA GLN A 14 -10.25 11.85 38.90
C GLN A 14 -10.15 10.35 38.57
N GLY A 15 -9.89 9.54 39.60
CA GLY A 15 -9.81 8.09 39.47
C GLY A 15 -8.98 7.46 40.57
N LEU A 16 -8.93 6.12 40.59
CA LEU A 16 -8.05 5.37 41.48
C LEU A 16 -6.59 5.84 41.32
N PRO A 17 -5.85 6.10 42.41
CA PRO A 17 -4.48 6.62 42.37
C PRO A 17 -3.56 5.73 41.55
N LYS A 18 -3.31 6.15 40.31
CA LYS A 18 -2.58 5.38 39.33
C LYS A 18 -2.14 6.27 38.20
N SER A 19 -1.01 5.95 37.61
CA SER A 19 -0.52 6.59 36.39
C SER A 19 -0.94 5.86 35.12
N THR A 20 -1.17 6.64 34.07
CA THR A 20 -1.44 6.18 32.70
C THR A 20 -0.38 6.77 31.79
N LEU A 21 0.42 5.94 31.13
CA LEU A 21 1.49 6.42 30.27
C LEU A 21 0.99 6.55 28.83
N PHE A 22 0.92 7.75 28.29
CA PHE A 22 0.41 7.99 26.93
C PHE A 22 1.53 8.02 25.88
N SER A 23 2.76 8.32 26.28
CA SER A 23 3.90 8.35 25.37
C SER A 23 4.35 6.96 24.94
N ALA A 24 4.71 6.82 23.67
CA ALA A 24 5.38 5.62 23.17
C ALA A 24 6.83 5.57 23.70
N GLY A 25 7.27 4.40 24.15
CA GLY A 25 8.37 4.26 25.14
C GLY A 25 9.75 4.85 24.85
N ILE A 26 10.01 5.52 23.70
CA ILE A 26 11.24 6.34 23.51
C ILE A 26 11.20 7.59 24.37
N ASN A 27 10.03 8.21 24.50
CA ASN A 27 9.88 9.47 25.23
C ASN A 27 9.68 9.22 26.72
N THR A 28 9.66 7.95 27.15
CA THR A 28 9.65 7.60 28.57
C THR A 28 11.07 7.66 29.10
N PRO A 29 11.34 8.45 30.16
CA PRO A 29 12.68 8.49 30.76
C PRO A 29 13.13 7.08 31.16
N SER A 30 14.39 6.73 30.89
CA SER A 30 14.95 5.40 31.15
C SER A 30 14.89 4.98 32.62
N HIS A 31 14.82 5.95 33.53
CA HIS A 31 14.74 5.75 34.98
C HIS A 31 13.32 5.79 35.53
N PHE A 32 12.31 6.05 34.68
CA PHE A 32 10.92 6.09 35.11
C PHE A 32 10.36 4.68 35.29
N ASP A 33 10.23 4.24 36.54
CA ASP A 33 9.58 3.00 36.91
C ASP A 33 8.12 3.28 37.28
N GLN A 34 7.21 2.96 36.36
CA GLN A 34 5.78 3.18 36.54
C GLN A 34 5.21 2.47 37.78
N LYS A 35 5.74 1.29 38.14
CA LYS A 35 5.26 0.54 39.28
C LYS A 35 5.66 1.24 40.58
N LYS A 36 6.92 1.63 40.72
CA LYS A 36 7.38 2.42 41.88
C LYS A 36 6.65 3.76 42.00
N PHE A 37 6.34 4.37 40.86
CA PHE A 37 5.56 5.60 40.80
C PHE A 37 4.12 5.38 41.31
N ASP A 38 3.43 4.36 40.81
CA ASP A 38 2.07 3.98 41.25
C ASP A 38 2.05 3.57 42.73
N ASP A 39 3.05 2.81 43.20
CA ASP A 39 3.18 2.41 44.60
C ASP A 39 3.35 3.65 45.51
N SER A 40 4.14 4.63 45.07
CA SER A 40 4.33 5.91 45.78
C SER A 40 3.03 6.74 45.80
N LEU A 41 2.31 6.79 44.68
CA LEU A 41 1.00 7.46 44.59
C LEU A 41 -0.02 6.86 45.55
N MET A 42 -0.05 5.53 45.65
CA MET A 42 -0.95 4.81 46.54
C MET A 42 -0.64 5.08 48.03
N VAL A 43 0.63 5.30 48.38
CA VAL A 43 1.03 5.69 49.74
C VAL A 43 0.65 7.15 50.04
N THR A 44 0.77 8.04 49.06
CA THR A 44 0.45 9.47 49.22
C THR A 44 -1.05 9.78 49.12
N SER A 45 -1.86 8.89 48.52
CA SER A 45 -3.29 9.13 48.36
C SER A 45 -4.07 8.76 49.61
N ILE A 46 -4.78 9.76 50.14
CA ILE A 46 -5.43 9.69 51.46
C ILE A 46 -6.83 9.04 51.37
N ASN A 47 -7.37 8.82 50.17
CA ASN A 47 -8.75 8.36 50.01
C ASN A 47 -8.84 6.92 49.46
N LYS A 48 -9.07 5.95 50.36
CA LYS A 48 -9.26 4.52 50.06
C LYS A 48 -10.68 4.16 49.59
N THR A 49 -11.46 5.11 49.08
CA THR A 49 -12.82 4.79 48.60
C THR A 49 -12.76 4.10 47.24
N ILE A 50 -13.25 2.85 47.19
CA ILE A 50 -12.96 1.85 46.15
C ILE A 50 -13.84 2.01 44.88
N ASN A 51 -14.85 2.88 44.88
CA ASN A 51 -15.74 3.06 43.72
C ASN A 51 -15.67 4.48 43.15
N CYS A 52 -14.74 4.71 42.23
CA CYS A 52 -14.86 5.82 41.28
C CYS A 52 -14.48 5.39 39.87
N ALA A 53 -15.20 5.95 38.89
CA ALA A 53 -14.88 5.77 37.49
C ALA A 53 -13.52 6.41 37.19
N ASN A 54 -12.62 5.67 36.55
CA ASN A 54 -11.33 6.20 36.15
C ASN A 54 -11.44 6.84 34.78
N TYR A 55 -11.58 8.17 34.75
CA TYR A 55 -11.73 8.93 33.51
C TYR A 55 -10.40 9.11 32.77
N MET A 56 -9.26 8.82 33.40
CA MET A 56 -7.94 8.86 32.74
C MET A 56 -7.72 7.72 31.73
N LEU A 57 -8.61 6.73 31.70
CA LEU A 57 -8.64 5.65 30.69
C LEU A 57 -9.74 5.86 29.65
N ASP A 58 -10.40 7.02 29.66
CA ASP A 58 -11.43 7.37 28.69
C ASP A 58 -10.81 7.67 27.32
N ARG A 59 -11.46 7.19 26.26
CA ARG A 59 -11.12 7.46 24.85
C ARG A 59 -10.98 8.97 24.56
N THR A 60 -11.74 9.79 25.27
CA THR A 60 -11.79 11.25 25.07
C THR A 60 -10.50 11.90 25.51
N VAL A 61 -9.92 11.43 26.62
CA VAL A 61 -8.64 11.93 27.14
C VAL A 61 -7.50 11.53 26.22
N SER A 62 -7.45 10.27 25.78
CA SER A 62 -6.43 9.81 24.84
C SER A 62 -6.50 10.54 23.49
N SER A 63 -7.70 10.77 22.95
CA SER A 63 -7.91 11.51 21.69
C SER A 63 -7.47 12.98 21.79
N MET A 64 -7.71 13.62 22.93
CA MET A 64 -7.23 14.98 23.19
C MET A 64 -5.70 15.05 23.15
N ILE A 65 -5.00 14.06 23.72
CA ILE A 65 -3.54 14.01 23.75
C ILE A 65 -2.94 13.87 22.35
N ASP A 66 -3.52 13.00 21.52
CA ASP A 66 -3.06 12.81 20.14
C ASP A 66 -3.33 14.05 19.29
N THR A 67 -4.42 14.78 19.55
CA THR A 67 -4.72 16.08 18.90
C THR A 67 -3.64 17.13 19.20
N LEU A 68 -2.96 17.04 20.35
CA LEU A 68 -1.83 17.92 20.68
C LEU A 68 -0.58 17.60 19.84
N ASN A 69 -0.52 16.43 19.19
CA ASN A 69 0.53 16.01 18.25
C ASN A 69 1.97 16.16 18.81
N MET A 70 2.15 15.85 20.09
CA MET A 70 3.42 16.05 20.81
C MET A 70 4.31 14.80 20.76
N MET A 71 4.73 14.43 19.56
CA MET A 71 5.42 13.16 19.24
C MET A 71 6.75 12.92 19.98
N LYS A 72 7.35 13.94 20.59
CA LYS A 72 8.62 13.87 21.33
C LYS A 72 8.50 14.08 22.85
N THR A 73 7.29 14.24 23.35
CA THR A 73 7.06 14.60 24.76
C THR A 73 6.76 13.36 25.59
N PHE A 74 7.27 13.29 26.82
CA PHE A 74 6.85 12.31 27.81
C PHE A 74 5.43 12.63 28.27
N GLN A 75 4.47 11.74 28.05
CA GLN A 75 3.07 12.05 28.33
C GLN A 75 2.58 11.11 29.44
N LEU A 76 2.23 11.68 30.59
CA LEU A 76 1.86 10.93 31.79
C LEU A 76 0.54 11.48 32.35
N GLY A 77 -0.46 10.62 32.41
CA GLY A 77 -1.67 10.82 33.18
C GLY A 77 -1.49 10.36 34.61
N VAL A 78 -2.02 11.10 35.56
CA VAL A 78 -2.08 10.74 36.98
C VAL A 78 -3.48 10.95 37.51
N SER A 79 -4.09 9.87 37.98
CA SER A 79 -5.34 9.93 38.71
C SER A 79 -5.06 10.28 40.17
N LEU A 80 -5.68 11.35 40.69
CA LEU A 80 -5.39 11.92 42.01
C LEU A 80 -6.35 11.46 43.13
N GLY A 81 -7.23 10.50 42.85
CA GLY A 81 -8.29 10.07 43.78
C GLY A 81 -9.67 10.61 43.39
N CYS A 82 -10.67 10.23 44.18
CA CYS A 82 -12.08 10.46 43.86
C CYS A 82 -12.66 11.74 44.49
N ASP A 83 -11.94 12.41 45.38
CA ASP A 83 -12.39 13.66 46.03
C ASP A 83 -11.44 14.82 45.71
N LEU A 84 -11.75 15.55 44.64
CA LEU A 84 -10.98 16.72 44.19
C LEU A 84 -11.44 18.03 44.89
N ASN A 85 -12.41 17.95 45.82
CA ASN A 85 -12.99 19.13 46.48
C ASN A 85 -12.14 19.66 47.65
N ARG A 86 -10.97 19.07 47.91
CA ARG A 86 -10.00 19.52 48.93
C ARG A 86 -8.74 20.08 48.27
N PRO A 87 -8.68 21.40 47.99
CA PRO A 87 -7.62 22.01 47.19
C PRO A 87 -6.22 21.91 47.81
N GLU A 88 -6.11 21.88 49.14
CA GLU A 88 -4.82 21.75 49.84
C GLU A 88 -4.19 20.35 49.66
N LEU A 89 -5.04 19.32 49.58
CA LEU A 89 -4.62 17.93 49.46
C LEU A 89 -4.23 17.57 48.02
N THR A 90 -4.96 18.13 47.05
CA THR A 90 -4.65 17.97 45.62
C THR A 90 -3.37 18.70 45.24
N LEU A 91 -3.10 19.88 45.81
CA LEU A 91 -1.85 20.62 45.55
C LEU A 91 -0.61 19.89 46.09
N ALA A 92 -0.68 19.31 47.29
CA ALA A 92 0.40 18.51 47.85
C ALA A 92 0.70 17.27 47.01
N THR A 93 -0.34 16.61 46.50
CA THR A 93 -0.21 15.42 45.64
C THR A 93 0.36 15.79 44.26
N VAL A 94 -0.10 16.90 43.67
CA VAL A 94 0.47 17.43 42.41
C VAL A 94 1.93 17.82 42.59
N ALA A 95 2.30 18.46 43.69
CA ALA A 95 3.69 18.81 44.00
C ALA A 95 4.57 17.56 44.15
N ALA A 96 4.09 16.51 44.85
CA ALA A 96 4.81 15.24 44.98
C ALA A 96 4.99 14.56 43.61
N VAL A 97 3.96 14.54 42.78
CA VAL A 97 4.04 14.02 41.41
C VAL A 97 5.08 14.78 40.59
N LEU A 98 5.05 16.12 40.63
CA LEU A 98 6.01 16.95 39.91
C LEU A 98 7.45 16.66 40.37
N GLN A 99 7.69 16.52 41.67
CA GLN A 99 9.02 16.19 42.21
C GLN A 99 9.51 14.82 41.72
N ILE A 100 8.64 13.81 41.71
CA ILE A 100 9.02 12.47 41.24
C ILE A 100 9.31 12.50 39.74
N VAL A 101 8.48 13.18 38.94
CA VAL A 101 8.72 13.32 37.49
C VAL A 101 10.02 14.08 37.23
N ILE A 102 10.27 15.19 37.92
CA ILE A 102 11.52 15.95 37.82
C ILE A 102 12.73 15.07 38.17
N SER A 103 12.65 14.26 39.23
CA SER A 103 13.73 13.33 39.61
C SER A 103 13.99 12.21 38.59
N ALA A 104 12.99 11.86 37.77
CA ALA A 104 13.15 10.90 36.69
C ALA A 104 13.87 11.50 35.46
N PHE A 105 13.83 12.83 35.29
CA PHE A 105 14.53 13.57 34.23
C PHE A 105 15.90 14.08 34.65
N ILE A 106 16.05 14.50 35.92
CA ILE A 106 17.31 14.95 36.50
C ILE A 106 17.92 13.74 37.20
N GLY A 107 18.73 12.96 36.47
CA GLY A 107 19.44 11.81 37.06
C GLY A 107 20.12 12.22 38.36
N VAL A 108 19.57 11.79 39.50
CA VAL A 108 20.12 12.10 40.82
C VAL A 108 21.46 11.36 40.93
N LYS A 109 22.51 12.16 40.79
CA LYS A 109 23.89 11.90 41.20
C LYS A 109 23.93 11.31 42.61
N ASP A 110 24.69 10.23 42.75
CA ASP A 110 25.28 9.67 43.97
C ASP A 110 24.34 9.37 45.15
N PHE A 111 24.06 8.09 45.38
CA PHE A 111 24.43 7.41 46.63
C PHE A 111 24.66 5.92 46.35
N ILE A 112 25.93 5.54 46.29
CA ILE A 112 26.40 4.16 46.49
C ILE A 112 26.15 3.82 47.95
N THR A 113 25.35 2.80 48.22
CA THR A 113 25.60 1.87 49.32
C THR A 113 25.23 0.48 48.84
N GLU A 114 26.25 -0.30 48.50
CA GLU A 114 26.19 -1.75 48.41
C GLU A 114 25.69 -2.32 49.74
N TYR A 115 24.66 -3.15 49.68
CA TYR A 115 24.51 -4.25 50.64
C TYR A 115 24.30 -5.53 49.84
N SER A 116 25.35 -6.35 49.85
CA SER A 116 25.31 -7.74 49.41
C SER A 116 24.48 -8.55 50.41
N ALA A 117 23.49 -9.28 49.93
CA ALA A 117 22.85 -10.38 50.66
C ALA A 117 22.40 -11.48 49.67
N PRO A 118 22.43 -12.77 50.08
CA PRO A 118 22.64 -13.92 49.20
C PRO A 118 21.39 -14.38 48.44
N PRO A 119 21.53 -15.26 47.43
CA PRO A 119 20.44 -15.62 46.54
C PRO A 119 19.55 -16.66 47.20
N SER A 120 18.36 -16.27 47.62
CA SER A 120 17.26 -17.22 47.71
C SER A 120 15.92 -16.51 47.63
N ILE A 121 15.10 -17.03 46.71
CA ILE A 121 13.66 -17.27 46.79
C ILE A 121 13.03 -16.90 45.45
N ASN A 122 12.59 -17.96 44.76
CA ASN A 122 11.66 -17.94 43.66
C ASN A 122 10.49 -16.98 43.92
N LEU A 123 10.32 -15.99 43.04
CA LEU A 123 9.07 -15.25 42.88
C LEU A 123 8.70 -15.18 41.40
N ALA A 124 8.54 -16.36 40.80
CA ALA A 124 7.52 -16.54 39.78
C ALA A 124 6.16 -16.38 40.47
N ASN A 125 5.60 -15.17 40.44
CA ASN A 125 4.17 -14.86 40.54
C ASN A 125 4.04 -13.37 40.79
N TYR A 126 3.63 -12.64 39.75
CA TYR A 126 2.75 -11.46 39.75
C TYR A 126 3.08 -10.61 38.53
N PHE A 127 2.07 -10.44 37.67
CA PHE A 127 2.10 -10.04 36.25
C PHE A 127 2.58 -11.16 35.31
N SER A 128 1.77 -11.54 34.31
CA SER A 128 2.22 -12.44 33.23
C SER A 128 2.37 -11.72 31.89
N PRO A 129 3.44 -10.93 31.69
CA PRO A 129 4.13 -10.85 30.39
C PRO A 129 4.54 -12.24 29.89
N THR A 130 4.67 -13.22 30.78
CA THR A 130 5.04 -14.60 30.50
C THR A 130 4.08 -15.29 29.54
N LYS A 131 2.75 -15.10 29.58
CA LYS A 131 1.87 -15.77 28.61
C LYS A 131 2.02 -15.21 27.19
N THR A 132 2.21 -13.90 27.06
CA THR A 132 2.44 -13.26 25.76
C THR A 132 3.83 -13.61 25.25
N VAL A 133 4.87 -13.51 26.08
CA VAL A 133 6.25 -13.86 25.71
C VAL A 133 6.35 -15.35 25.37
N VAL A 134 5.75 -16.25 26.16
CA VAL A 134 5.68 -17.69 25.88
C VAL A 134 4.87 -17.99 24.63
N ALA A 135 3.74 -17.32 24.41
CA ALA A 135 2.99 -17.48 23.16
C ALA A 135 3.81 -16.98 21.95
N THR A 136 4.50 -15.85 22.06
CA THR A 136 5.32 -15.31 20.97
C THR A 136 6.55 -16.15 20.68
N SER A 137 7.29 -16.59 21.70
CA SER A 137 8.50 -17.40 21.51
C SER A 137 8.15 -18.80 21.03
N ALA A 138 7.09 -19.42 21.59
CA ALA A 138 6.64 -20.73 21.12
C ALA A 138 6.05 -20.66 19.71
N SER A 139 5.31 -19.60 19.35
CA SER A 139 4.79 -19.42 18.00
C SER A 139 5.92 -19.23 16.98
N LEU A 140 6.92 -18.40 17.29
CA LEU A 140 8.07 -18.17 16.42
C LEU A 140 8.90 -19.44 16.25
N GLN A 141 9.20 -20.12 17.35
CA GLN A 141 9.94 -21.39 17.33
C GLN A 141 9.23 -22.44 16.46
N ARG A 142 7.90 -22.57 16.57
CA ARG A 142 7.12 -23.49 15.71
C ARG A 142 7.19 -23.14 14.22
N ILE A 143 7.19 -21.85 13.89
CA ILE A 143 7.28 -21.38 12.50
C ILE A 143 8.66 -21.70 11.93
N GLU A 144 9.71 -21.44 12.71
CA GLU A 144 11.10 -21.74 12.34
C GLU A 144 11.34 -23.25 12.20
N GLU A 145 10.87 -24.06 13.15
CA GLU A 145 10.99 -25.52 13.12
C GLU A 145 10.30 -26.15 11.89
N LYS A 146 9.13 -25.62 11.50
CA LYS A 146 8.36 -26.13 10.35
C LYS A 146 8.78 -25.52 9.01
N ASN A 147 9.60 -24.47 9.02
CA ASN A 147 10.04 -23.73 7.83
C ASN A 147 8.87 -23.38 6.87
N CYS A 148 7.74 -22.96 7.44
CA CYS A 148 6.49 -22.69 6.71
C CYS A 148 6.32 -21.23 6.27
N ALA A 149 7.20 -20.35 6.76
CA ALA A 149 7.19 -18.93 6.46
C ALA A 149 8.61 -18.36 6.46
N LEU A 150 8.81 -17.27 5.72
CA LEU A 150 10.07 -16.54 5.69
C LEU A 150 10.02 -15.39 6.72
N MET A 151 11.02 -15.33 7.58
CA MET A 151 11.20 -14.24 8.55
C MET A 151 12.12 -13.18 7.97
N ILE A 152 11.68 -11.92 7.93
CA ILE A 152 12.46 -10.80 7.38
C ILE A 152 12.41 -9.61 8.33
N ASP A 153 13.56 -8.99 8.57
CA ASP A 153 13.66 -7.74 9.30
C ASP A 153 13.42 -6.54 8.38
N ILE A 154 12.42 -5.72 8.73
CA ILE A 154 12.06 -4.46 8.06
C ILE A 154 12.43 -3.30 9.00
N GLY A 155 13.73 -3.00 9.06
CA GLY A 155 14.29 -2.09 10.06
C GLY A 155 14.09 -2.64 11.47
N SER A 156 13.25 -1.98 12.28
CA SER A 156 12.93 -2.41 13.65
C SER A 156 11.63 -3.26 13.74
N MET A 157 11.00 -3.56 12.60
CA MET A 157 9.85 -4.47 12.52
C MET A 157 10.31 -5.86 12.06
N LYS A 158 9.68 -6.91 12.58
CA LYS A 158 9.81 -8.26 12.06
C LYS A 158 8.60 -8.58 11.20
N ALA A 159 8.83 -9.08 9.99
CA ALA A 159 7.80 -9.55 9.08
C ALA A 159 7.85 -11.08 8.97
N ILE A 160 6.68 -11.71 9.02
CA ILE A 160 6.47 -13.14 8.79
C ILE A 160 5.75 -13.26 7.45
N VAL A 161 6.42 -13.81 6.45
CA VAL A 161 5.93 -13.84 5.07
C VAL A 161 5.52 -15.26 4.72
N PHE A 162 4.23 -15.43 4.41
CA PHE A 162 3.66 -16.68 3.92
C PHE A 162 3.32 -16.59 2.44
N GLY A 163 3.33 -17.75 1.79
CA GLY A 163 2.92 -17.94 0.41
C GLY A 163 4.08 -18.00 -0.57
N ASN A 164 3.76 -17.94 -1.86
CA ASN A 164 4.70 -18.22 -2.95
C ASN A 164 5.16 -16.98 -3.74
N GLY A 165 4.90 -15.77 -3.22
CA GLY A 165 5.25 -14.51 -3.88
C GLY A 165 4.30 -14.09 -5.01
N ARG A 166 3.16 -14.78 -5.19
CA ARG A 166 2.13 -14.38 -6.15
C ARG A 166 1.18 -13.33 -5.55
N MET A 167 0.57 -12.52 -6.43
CA MET A 167 -0.53 -11.64 -6.04
C MET A 167 -1.77 -12.45 -5.65
N PRO A 168 -2.70 -11.89 -4.85
CA PRO A 168 -2.60 -10.60 -4.19
C PRO A 168 -1.62 -10.61 -3.01
N HIS A 169 -0.98 -9.47 -2.77
CA HIS A 169 -0.16 -9.27 -1.56
C HIS A 169 -0.98 -8.53 -0.51
N THR A 170 -1.13 -9.13 0.66
CA THR A 170 -1.87 -8.54 1.77
C THR A 170 -0.97 -8.35 2.98
N LEU A 171 -0.98 -7.16 3.55
CA LEU A 171 -0.33 -6.87 4.83
C LEU A 171 -1.33 -7.04 5.97
N VAL A 172 -0.98 -7.77 7.01
CA VAL A 172 -1.72 -7.78 8.29
C VAL A 172 -0.77 -7.29 9.38
N MET A 173 -1.13 -6.21 10.07
CA MET A 173 -0.26 -5.55 11.03
C MET A 173 -0.95 -5.29 12.36
N ALA A 174 -0.32 -5.68 13.46
CA ALA A 174 -0.75 -5.28 14.80
C ALA A 174 -0.26 -3.86 15.09
N VAL A 175 -1.18 -2.97 15.46
CA VAL A 175 -0.86 -1.57 15.80
C VAL A 175 -0.64 -1.34 17.30
N GLU A 176 -1.02 -2.30 18.14
CA GLU A 176 -0.89 -2.22 19.61
C GLU A 176 -0.16 -3.43 20.18
N LYS A 177 0.34 -3.29 21.41
CA LYS A 177 0.89 -4.45 22.14
C LYS A 177 -0.15 -5.54 22.37
N LYS A 178 -1.41 -5.18 22.60
CA LYS A 178 -2.51 -6.11 22.89
C LYS A 178 -2.91 -6.95 21.68
N THR A 179 -2.84 -6.40 20.46
CA THR A 179 -3.12 -7.13 19.22
C THR A 179 -1.91 -7.87 18.65
N SER A 180 -0.72 -7.65 19.23
CA SER A 180 0.52 -8.36 18.87
C SER A 180 0.37 -9.88 19.02
N SER A 181 -0.20 -10.35 20.13
CA SER A 181 -0.39 -11.80 20.36
C SER A 181 -1.36 -12.42 19.37
N LEU A 182 -2.39 -11.69 18.96
CA LEU A 182 -3.34 -12.13 17.95
C LEU A 182 -2.62 -12.45 16.64
N VAL A 183 -1.73 -11.58 16.17
CA VAL A 183 -0.99 -11.80 14.92
C VAL A 183 0.01 -12.97 15.06
N TYR A 184 0.66 -13.12 16.21
CA TYR A 184 1.56 -14.27 16.44
C TYR A 184 0.80 -15.60 16.50
N GLU A 185 -0.35 -15.65 17.17
CA GLU A 185 -1.22 -16.82 17.21
C GLU A 185 -1.74 -17.15 15.81
N PHE A 186 -2.17 -16.13 15.06
CA PHE A 186 -2.61 -16.27 13.67
C PHE A 186 -1.50 -16.84 12.77
N ALA A 187 -0.27 -16.32 12.87
CA ALA A 187 0.87 -16.82 12.11
C ALA A 187 1.16 -18.30 12.44
N ALA A 188 1.18 -18.66 13.71
CA ALA A 188 1.42 -20.04 14.13
C ALA A 188 0.32 -21.00 13.64
N ASP A 189 -0.93 -20.54 13.64
CA ASP A 189 -2.08 -21.31 13.19
C ASP A 189 -2.09 -21.50 11.67
N LEU A 190 -1.77 -20.46 10.88
CA LEU A 190 -1.56 -20.58 9.43
C LEU A 190 -0.50 -21.63 9.12
N CYS A 191 0.61 -21.61 9.85
CA CYS A 191 1.68 -22.60 9.72
C CYS A 191 1.20 -24.01 10.08
N ALA A 192 0.49 -24.17 11.19
CA ALA A 192 0.04 -25.46 11.69
C ALA A 192 -1.05 -26.09 10.82
N GLU A 193 -2.03 -25.29 10.38
CA GLU A 193 -3.18 -25.74 9.61
C GLU A 193 -2.94 -25.78 8.10
N SER A 194 -1.83 -25.23 7.59
CA SER A 194 -1.49 -25.23 6.15
C SER A 194 -1.60 -26.60 5.47
N LEU A 195 -1.38 -27.69 6.20
CA LEU A 195 -1.49 -29.07 5.69
C LEU A 195 -2.87 -29.68 5.88
N GLN A 196 -3.63 -29.25 6.89
CA GLN A 196 -4.88 -29.89 7.33
C GLN A 196 -6.12 -29.17 6.81
N ASN A 197 -6.05 -27.84 6.70
CA ASN A 197 -7.18 -26.99 6.33
C ASN A 197 -7.06 -26.59 4.86
N GLN A 198 -7.96 -27.09 4.03
CA GLN A 198 -7.96 -26.83 2.58
C GLN A 198 -8.04 -25.34 2.27
N SER A 199 -8.85 -24.56 3.00
CA SER A 199 -9.02 -23.13 2.76
C SER A 199 -7.73 -22.36 3.03
N ILE A 200 -7.02 -22.69 4.11
CA ILE A 200 -5.72 -22.08 4.44
C ILE A 200 -4.67 -22.47 3.41
N ARG A 201 -4.63 -23.74 3.01
CA ARG A 201 -3.71 -24.21 1.97
C ARG A 201 -3.91 -23.48 0.65
N GLU A 202 -5.17 -23.33 0.23
CA GLU A 202 -5.51 -22.61 -0.99
C GLU A 202 -5.15 -21.12 -0.88
N LEU A 203 -5.47 -20.48 0.24
CA LEU A 203 -5.06 -19.10 0.55
C LEU A 203 -3.55 -18.90 0.43
N LEU A 204 -2.73 -19.75 1.06
CA LEU A 204 -1.27 -19.62 1.04
C LEU A 204 -0.67 -19.96 -0.33
N ASN A 205 -1.27 -20.86 -1.11
CA ASN A 205 -0.78 -21.20 -2.45
C ASN A 205 -1.13 -20.14 -3.51
N THR A 206 -2.13 -19.31 -3.26
CA THR A 206 -2.68 -18.34 -4.22
C THR A 206 -2.47 -16.88 -3.82
N SER A 207 -1.78 -16.63 -2.70
CA SER A 207 -1.53 -15.27 -2.25
C SER A 207 -0.23 -15.15 -1.48
N THR A 208 0.19 -13.91 -1.26
CA THR A 208 1.31 -13.59 -0.38
C THR A 208 0.79 -12.82 0.82
N LEU A 209 0.99 -13.36 2.01
CA LEU A 209 0.60 -12.71 3.27
C LEU A 209 1.85 -12.23 3.99
N ILE A 210 1.89 -10.95 4.31
CA ILE A 210 2.95 -10.33 5.10
C ILE A 210 2.35 -9.99 6.45
N LEU A 211 2.79 -10.65 7.51
CA LEU A 211 2.32 -10.40 8.88
C LEU A 211 3.36 -9.60 9.64
N ILE A 212 2.97 -8.47 10.22
CA ILE A 212 3.80 -7.67 11.13
C ILE A 212 3.15 -7.71 12.51
N PRO A 213 3.60 -8.59 13.41
CA PRO A 213 3.02 -8.71 14.73
C PRO A 213 3.38 -7.55 15.65
N SER A 214 4.28 -6.65 15.23
CA SER A 214 4.89 -5.69 16.12
C SER A 214 5.47 -4.51 15.35
N ILE A 215 4.89 -3.32 15.56
CA ILE A 215 5.52 -2.06 15.16
C ILE A 215 6.46 -1.52 16.25
N PRO A 216 7.43 -0.67 15.91
CA PRO A 216 8.23 0.07 16.88
C PRO A 216 7.33 1.04 17.66
N TYR A 217 7.70 1.35 18.90
CA TYR A 217 6.99 2.37 19.70
C TYR A 217 5.51 2.03 19.90
N LYS A 218 5.24 0.75 20.20
CA LYS A 218 3.88 0.23 20.37
C LYS A 218 3.09 1.08 21.36
N GLN A 219 1.85 1.37 21.00
CA GLN A 219 0.88 1.80 21.99
C GLN A 219 0.68 0.66 23.00
N LEU A 220 0.94 0.98 24.27
CA LEU A 220 0.81 0.07 25.41
C LEU A 220 -0.65 -0.06 25.85
N TYR A 221 -1.46 0.95 25.54
CA TYR A 221 -2.84 1.07 25.95
C TYR A 221 -3.77 1.04 24.74
N CYS A 222 -5.03 0.75 25.03
CA CYS A 222 -6.11 0.72 24.06
C CYS A 222 -6.43 2.13 23.55
N TYR A 223 -6.66 2.25 22.24
CA TYR A 223 -6.97 3.52 21.62
C TYR A 223 -8.09 3.42 20.57
N ASP A 224 -9.06 4.33 20.60
CA ASP A 224 -10.10 4.42 19.57
C ASP A 224 -9.59 5.28 18.40
N TYR A 225 -9.06 4.62 17.37
CA TYR A 225 -8.43 5.31 16.24
C TYR A 225 -9.45 6.07 15.37
N THR A 226 -9.31 7.39 15.36
CA THR A 226 -10.07 8.29 14.49
C THR A 226 -9.35 8.59 13.17
N SER A 227 -8.05 8.31 13.08
CA SER A 227 -7.20 8.53 11.92
C SER A 227 -6.21 7.38 11.70
N LEU A 228 -5.83 7.18 10.44
CA LEU A 228 -4.81 6.20 10.04
C LEU A 228 -3.42 6.84 9.83
N MET A 229 -3.30 8.17 9.93
CA MET A 229 -2.09 8.90 9.56
C MET A 229 -0.88 8.53 10.41
N GLN A 230 -1.09 8.19 11.68
CA GLN A 230 -0.03 7.70 12.57
C GLN A 230 0.61 6.38 12.12
N PHE A 231 -0.10 5.57 11.31
CA PHE A 231 0.39 4.29 10.82
C PHE A 231 1.05 4.38 9.45
N ARG A 232 0.81 5.48 8.72
CA ARG A 232 1.39 5.77 7.42
C ARG A 232 2.90 5.48 7.33
N PRO A 233 3.78 6.00 8.21
CA PRO A 233 5.22 5.79 8.07
C PRO A 233 5.61 4.30 8.17
N PHE A 234 4.89 3.51 8.97
CA PHE A 234 5.14 2.07 9.09
C PHE A 234 4.65 1.33 7.85
N VAL A 235 3.45 1.65 7.36
CA VAL A 235 2.89 1.05 6.14
C VAL A 235 3.78 1.38 4.94
N GLU A 236 4.14 2.66 4.73
CA GLU A 236 5.00 3.08 3.62
C GLU A 236 6.38 2.38 3.64
N LYS A 237 6.96 2.16 4.84
CA LYS A 237 8.22 1.42 4.97
C LYS A 237 8.10 -0.02 4.47
N VAL A 238 6.95 -0.67 4.69
CA VAL A 238 6.68 -2.02 4.19
C VAL A 238 6.42 -1.99 2.69
N LEU A 239 5.63 -1.02 2.20
CA LEU A 239 5.34 -0.86 0.77
C LEU A 239 6.59 -0.60 -0.06
N ASN A 240 7.63 0.04 0.51
CA ASN A 240 8.90 0.24 -0.18
C ASN A 240 9.65 -1.07 -0.46
N ILE A 241 9.46 -2.09 0.39
CA ILE A 241 10.05 -3.42 0.20
C ILE A 241 9.10 -4.32 -0.61
N TYR A 242 7.79 -4.20 -0.36
CA TYR A 242 6.73 -4.96 -0.98
C TYR A 242 5.76 -4.03 -1.73
N PRO A 243 6.17 -3.50 -2.89
CA PRO A 243 5.34 -2.54 -3.62
C PRO A 243 4.02 -3.16 -4.12
N LEU A 244 3.98 -4.48 -4.31
CA LEU A 244 2.79 -5.19 -4.77
C LEU A 244 1.64 -5.24 -3.76
N ILE A 245 1.85 -4.81 -2.51
CA ILE A 245 0.78 -4.71 -1.51
C ILE A 245 -0.21 -3.62 -1.93
N ASP A 246 -1.46 -4.02 -2.11
CA ASP A 246 -2.58 -3.13 -2.43
C ASP A 246 -3.72 -3.19 -1.39
N TYR A 247 -3.58 -4.06 -0.39
CA TYR A 247 -4.55 -4.21 0.70
C TYR A 247 -3.85 -4.42 2.05
N VAL A 248 -4.30 -3.71 3.07
CA VAL A 248 -3.73 -3.73 4.43
C VAL A 248 -4.83 -3.95 5.47
N ILE A 249 -4.61 -4.87 6.39
CA ILE A 249 -5.42 -5.08 7.58
C ILE A 249 -4.64 -4.60 8.80
N LEU A 250 -5.13 -3.59 9.50
CA LEU A 250 -4.60 -3.10 10.76
C LEU A 250 -5.44 -3.66 11.91
N LEU A 251 -4.78 -4.24 12.92
CA LEU A 251 -5.43 -4.82 14.08
C LEU A 251 -5.13 -3.98 15.32
N GLY A 252 -6.15 -3.33 15.86
CA GLY A 252 -6.09 -2.53 17.08
C GLY A 252 -7.22 -2.87 18.05
N THR A 253 -7.33 -2.09 19.12
CA THR A 253 -8.48 -2.10 20.03
C THR A 253 -9.18 -0.75 19.98
N GLY A 254 -9.89 -0.35 21.03
CA GLY A 254 -10.59 0.94 21.09
C GLY A 254 -12.07 0.88 20.73
N GLY A 255 -12.53 -0.27 20.26
CA GLY A 255 -13.88 -0.45 19.76
C GLY A 255 -14.13 -1.89 19.39
N MET A 256 -15.39 -2.20 19.11
CA MET A 256 -15.84 -3.48 18.52
C MET A 256 -16.44 -3.15 17.15
N LYS A 257 -15.57 -2.75 16.22
CA LYS A 257 -15.95 -2.15 14.94
C LYS A 257 -14.86 -2.30 13.90
N VAL A 258 -15.24 -2.13 12.65
CA VAL A 258 -14.37 -2.20 11.49
C VAL A 258 -14.48 -0.90 10.70
N ARG A 259 -13.36 -0.22 10.52
CA ARG A 259 -13.26 1.01 9.74
C ARG A 259 -12.43 0.74 8.49
N TYR A 260 -12.75 1.39 7.39
CA TYR A 260 -12.04 1.14 6.13
C TYR A 260 -11.73 2.42 5.35
N THR A 261 -10.78 2.32 4.42
CA THR A 261 -10.46 3.37 3.44
C THR A 261 -10.42 2.75 2.05
N ASP A 262 -11.29 3.22 1.16
CA ASP A 262 -11.37 2.75 -0.23
C ASP A 262 -10.48 3.61 -1.14
N ALA A 263 -9.16 3.50 -0.96
CA ALA A 263 -8.19 4.27 -1.73
C ALA A 263 -8.26 3.97 -3.23
N SER A 264 -8.70 2.76 -3.61
CA SER A 264 -8.90 2.36 -5.00
C SER A 264 -10.17 2.93 -5.63
N GLY A 265 -11.16 3.37 -4.84
CA GLY A 265 -12.46 3.83 -5.32
C GLY A 265 -13.31 2.72 -5.96
N LEU A 266 -13.00 1.45 -5.69
CA LEU A 266 -13.68 0.29 -6.30
C LEU A 266 -14.74 -0.33 -5.39
N GLY A 267 -14.91 0.16 -4.16
CA GLY A 267 -15.86 -0.33 -3.16
C GLY A 267 -15.53 -1.71 -2.59
N ARG A 268 -14.42 -2.33 -3.01
CA ARG A 268 -14.03 -3.71 -2.63
C ARG A 268 -13.75 -3.85 -1.15
N VAL A 269 -13.11 -2.84 -0.58
CA VAL A 269 -12.71 -2.87 0.83
C VAL A 269 -13.93 -2.89 1.75
N LYS A 270 -15.04 -2.26 1.34
CA LYS A 270 -16.32 -2.27 2.07
C LYS A 270 -16.90 -3.67 2.11
N ASP A 271 -16.86 -4.40 1.00
CA ASP A 271 -17.34 -5.79 0.93
C ASP A 271 -16.47 -6.73 1.79
N LEU A 272 -15.16 -6.49 1.85
CA LEU A 272 -14.25 -7.20 2.77
C LEU A 272 -14.53 -6.86 4.23
N ALA A 273 -14.86 -5.60 4.55
CA ALA A 273 -15.25 -5.18 5.89
C ALA A 273 -16.55 -5.84 6.35
N LEU A 274 -17.56 -5.88 5.49
CA LEU A 274 -18.82 -6.56 5.77
C LEU A 274 -18.62 -8.07 5.96
N ASN A 275 -17.75 -8.69 5.15
CA ASN A 275 -17.39 -10.09 5.30
C ASN A 275 -16.65 -10.39 6.61
N TYR A 276 -15.82 -9.46 7.07
CA TYR A 276 -15.13 -9.62 8.36
C TYR A 276 -16.15 -9.66 9.50
N VAL A 277 -17.06 -8.69 9.51
CA VAL A 277 -18.06 -8.54 10.56
C VAL A 277 -19.08 -9.66 10.54
N SER A 278 -19.49 -10.16 9.37
CA SER A 278 -20.49 -11.24 9.27
C SER A 278 -20.06 -12.56 9.92
N LEU A 279 -18.75 -12.82 10.02
CA LEU A 279 -18.21 -14.01 10.68
C LEU A 279 -17.66 -13.75 12.08
N HIS A 280 -17.71 -12.50 12.56
CA HIS A 280 -17.23 -12.20 13.90
C HIS A 280 -18.32 -12.58 14.91
N SER A 281 -17.96 -13.30 15.97
CA SER A 281 -18.92 -13.81 16.95
C SER A 281 -19.70 -12.71 17.70
N LEU A 282 -19.12 -11.53 17.80
CA LEU A 282 -19.62 -10.42 18.63
C LEU A 282 -19.82 -9.09 17.90
N ILE A 283 -19.31 -8.92 16.67
CA ILE A 283 -19.54 -7.68 15.91
C ILE A 283 -20.70 -7.98 14.97
N GLY A 284 -21.82 -7.28 15.14
CA GLY A 284 -22.97 -7.42 14.25
C GLY A 284 -22.80 -6.63 12.95
N THR A 285 -23.33 -7.13 11.84
CA THR A 285 -23.35 -6.43 10.54
C THR A 285 -24.24 -5.18 10.54
N ILE A 286 -25.21 -5.14 11.45
CA ILE A 286 -26.16 -4.05 11.63
C ILE A 286 -26.20 -3.71 13.12
N GLY A 287 -26.07 -2.42 13.44
CA GLY A 287 -26.23 -1.93 14.81
C GLY A 287 -25.15 -0.95 15.25
N SER A 288 -25.27 -0.52 16.50
CA SER A 288 -24.25 0.30 17.15
C SER A 288 -23.13 -0.57 17.69
N GLU A 289 -21.90 -0.08 17.62
CA GLU A 289 -20.75 -0.73 18.23
C GLU A 289 -20.92 -0.82 19.75
N MET A 290 -20.59 -1.99 20.31
CA MET A 290 -20.89 -2.35 21.70
C MET A 290 -20.07 -1.56 22.73
N CYS A 291 -18.94 -0.96 22.31
CA CYS A 291 -18.09 -0.18 23.22
C CYS A 291 -18.63 1.23 23.46
N ASN A 292 -19.64 1.66 22.69
CA ASN A 292 -20.23 2.98 22.78
C ASN A 292 -21.31 3.05 23.87
N ARG A 293 -20.90 2.94 25.14
CA ARG A 293 -21.83 2.98 26.29
C ARG A 293 -22.29 4.39 26.68
N ASN A 294 -21.57 5.42 26.25
CA ASN A 294 -21.74 6.78 26.76
C ASN A 294 -22.14 7.84 25.71
N ASP A 295 -22.09 7.55 24.40
CA ASP A 295 -22.57 8.53 23.40
C ASP A 295 -24.06 8.33 23.10
N LEU A 296 -24.76 9.46 23.01
CA LEU A 296 -26.13 9.55 22.52
C LEU A 296 -26.27 9.20 21.03
N THR A 297 -25.16 9.18 20.29
CA THR A 297 -25.13 8.86 18.86
C THR A 297 -24.64 7.44 18.63
N PRO A 298 -25.47 6.53 18.08
CA PRO A 298 -25.04 5.18 17.74
C PRO A 298 -23.95 5.23 16.64
N GLN A 299 -22.83 4.56 16.89
CA GLN A 299 -21.75 4.44 15.93
C GLN A 299 -21.87 3.13 15.16
N SER A 300 -21.91 3.17 13.83
CA SER A 300 -21.97 1.97 13.00
C SER A 300 -20.78 1.04 13.25
N THR A 301 -21.04 -0.27 13.28
CA THR A 301 -20.01 -1.32 13.36
C THR A 301 -19.12 -1.36 12.12
N VAL A 302 -19.62 -0.94 10.96
CA VAL A 302 -18.85 -0.81 9.72
C VAL A 302 -19.00 0.59 9.15
N SER A 303 -17.90 1.27 8.85
CA SER A 303 -17.95 2.58 8.19
C SER A 303 -16.61 2.97 7.56
N GLU A 304 -16.68 3.93 6.65
CA GLU A 304 -15.50 4.52 6.02
C GLU A 304 -14.84 5.61 6.89
N PHE A 305 -13.51 5.65 6.87
CA PHE A 305 -12.75 6.80 7.34
C PHE A 305 -12.93 7.95 6.35
N HIS A 306 -13.63 9.01 6.78
CA HIS A 306 -13.87 10.21 5.96
C HIS A 306 -12.66 11.16 5.93
N GLU A 307 -11.48 10.72 6.36
CA GLU A 307 -10.29 11.54 6.37
C GLU A 307 -9.81 11.83 4.94
N ARG A 308 -9.36 13.07 4.70
CA ARG A 308 -8.90 13.51 3.38
C ARG A 308 -7.57 12.82 3.04
N MET A 309 -7.65 11.64 2.41
CA MET A 309 -6.51 10.85 1.93
C MET A 309 -5.72 11.54 0.80
N GLU A 310 -6.10 12.74 0.38
CA GLU A 310 -5.40 13.57 -0.61
C GLU A 310 -3.90 13.74 -0.34
N LYS A 311 -3.44 13.56 0.91
CA LYS A 311 -2.02 13.60 1.28
C LYS A 311 -1.27 12.26 1.16
N TRP A 312 -1.95 11.14 0.90
CA TRP A 312 -1.37 9.80 0.79
C TRP A 312 -1.51 9.24 -0.63
N GLN A 313 -0.69 9.76 -1.55
CA GLN A 313 -0.76 9.51 -3.01
C GLN A 313 -0.72 8.03 -3.44
N LYS A 314 -0.11 7.14 -2.64
CA LYS A 314 0.01 5.70 -2.93
C LYS A 314 -0.59 4.83 -1.82
N ALA A 315 -1.67 5.30 -1.21
CA ALA A 315 -2.36 4.53 -0.18
C ALA A 315 -2.91 3.21 -0.76
N PRO A 316 -2.70 2.07 -0.08
CA PRO A 316 -3.44 0.85 -0.36
C PRO A 316 -4.87 0.98 0.17
N ASP A 317 -5.74 0.03 -0.20
CA ASP A 317 -7.01 -0.13 0.49
C ASP A 317 -6.73 -0.60 1.92
N ILE A 318 -7.31 0.05 2.94
CA ILE A 318 -7.01 -0.26 4.35
C ILE A 318 -8.28 -0.69 5.08
N LEU A 319 -8.15 -1.75 5.89
CA LEU A 319 -9.14 -2.22 6.83
C LEU A 319 -8.57 -2.13 8.25
N LEU A 320 -9.10 -1.24 9.09
CA LEU A 320 -8.81 -1.22 10.51
C LEU A 320 -9.86 -2.02 11.28
N VAL A 321 -9.43 -3.10 11.92
CA VAL A 321 -10.24 -3.88 12.84
C VAL A 321 -9.92 -3.47 14.26
N GLN A 322 -10.94 -2.98 14.96
CA GLN A 322 -10.89 -2.75 16.40
C GLN A 322 -11.60 -3.93 17.06
N ALA A 323 -10.80 -4.79 17.68
CA ALA A 323 -11.21 -6.13 18.10
C ALA A 323 -11.64 -6.25 19.57
N ALA A 324 -11.59 -5.15 20.34
CA ALA A 324 -11.97 -5.14 21.75
C ALA A 324 -12.19 -3.72 22.29
N CYS A 325 -13.05 -3.60 23.31
CA CYS A 325 -13.21 -2.38 24.07
C CYS A 325 -12.01 -2.12 25.01
N CYS A 326 -11.76 -0.85 25.34
CA CYS A 326 -10.65 -0.48 26.24
C CYS A 326 -10.80 -0.94 27.67
N TYR A 327 -12.04 -0.98 28.18
CA TYR A 327 -12.33 -1.36 29.56
C TYR A 327 -12.26 -2.88 29.81
N GLU A 328 -12.13 -3.70 28.75
CA GLU A 328 -12.15 -5.15 28.90
C GLU A 328 -10.75 -5.76 28.89
N GLN A 329 -10.43 -6.55 29.92
CA GLN A 329 -9.28 -7.46 29.93
C GLN A 329 -9.60 -8.77 29.19
N ARG A 330 -9.95 -8.69 27.89
CA ARG A 330 -10.20 -9.90 27.09
C ARG A 330 -8.92 -10.67 26.81
N GLN A 331 -8.93 -11.96 27.18
CA GLN A 331 -7.82 -12.88 26.97
C GLN A 331 -7.95 -13.76 25.71
N ARG A 332 -9.06 -13.67 24.95
CA ARG A 332 -9.36 -14.57 23.80
C ARG A 332 -9.51 -13.86 22.45
N LEU A 333 -8.72 -12.82 22.21
CA LEU A 333 -8.83 -11.99 20.99
C LEU A 333 -8.67 -12.81 19.70
N TYR A 334 -7.73 -13.76 19.66
CA TYR A 334 -7.51 -14.57 18.46
C TYR A 334 -8.71 -15.48 18.13
N ALA A 335 -9.22 -16.21 19.12
CA ALA A 335 -10.34 -17.13 18.93
C ALA A 335 -11.60 -16.44 18.38
N GLU A 336 -11.86 -15.20 18.83
CA GLU A 336 -12.99 -14.39 18.37
C GLU A 336 -12.82 -13.89 16.92
N ASN A 337 -11.57 -13.66 16.47
CA ASN A 337 -11.26 -13.05 15.18
C ASN A 337 -10.80 -14.05 14.10
N LYS A 338 -10.47 -15.28 14.45
CA LYS A 338 -9.92 -16.31 13.53
C LYS A 338 -10.81 -16.53 12.30
N ALA A 339 -12.10 -16.76 12.51
CA ALA A 339 -13.04 -17.04 11.41
C ALA A 339 -13.16 -15.84 10.45
N SER A 340 -13.28 -14.63 11.00
CA SER A 340 -13.32 -13.37 10.25
C SER A 340 -12.05 -13.14 9.42
N LEU A 341 -10.88 -13.32 10.02
CA LEU A 341 -9.60 -13.12 9.32
C LEU A 341 -9.44 -14.10 8.16
N ILE A 342 -9.64 -15.40 8.40
CA ILE A 342 -9.51 -16.43 7.37
C ILE A 342 -10.51 -16.21 6.24
N SER A 343 -11.77 -15.90 6.57
CA SER A 343 -12.79 -15.65 5.55
C SER A 343 -12.49 -14.41 4.72
N THR A 344 -12.11 -13.30 5.37
CA THR A 344 -11.80 -12.06 4.66
C THR A 344 -10.58 -12.20 3.76
N LEU A 345 -9.53 -12.89 4.23
CA LEU A 345 -8.36 -13.19 3.40
C LEU A 345 -8.70 -14.16 2.25
N SER A 346 -9.56 -15.16 2.49
CA SER A 346 -10.02 -16.08 1.43
C SER A 346 -10.90 -15.36 0.39
N LYS A 347 -11.75 -14.43 0.81
CA LYS A 347 -12.53 -13.58 -0.10
C LYS A 347 -11.64 -12.60 -0.87
N ARG A 348 -10.55 -12.14 -0.25
CA ARG A 348 -9.56 -11.26 -0.89
C ARG A 348 -8.82 -11.95 -2.03
N VAL A 349 -8.57 -13.27 -1.98
CA VAL A 349 -7.87 -13.97 -3.09
C VAL A 349 -8.71 -14.10 -4.35
N GLN A 350 -10.04 -13.94 -4.24
CA GLN A 350 -10.95 -14.03 -5.35
C GLN A 350 -10.58 -13.09 -6.50
N GLY A 351 -10.71 -13.56 -7.73
CA GLY A 351 -10.49 -12.76 -8.93
C GLY A 351 -9.41 -13.33 -9.83
N LEU A 352 -8.84 -12.48 -10.67
CA LEU A 352 -7.90 -12.85 -11.71
C LEU A 352 -6.52 -12.28 -11.42
N SER A 353 -5.49 -13.13 -11.47
CA SER A 353 -4.10 -12.74 -11.30
C SER A 353 -3.20 -13.39 -12.35
N GLY A 354 -2.00 -12.83 -12.52
CA GLY A 354 -0.99 -13.48 -13.34
C GLY A 354 0.18 -12.55 -13.65
N THR A 355 1.08 -13.07 -14.48
CA THR A 355 2.21 -12.31 -15.02
C THR A 355 1.98 -11.92 -16.47
N ILE A 356 2.56 -10.80 -16.89
CA ILE A 356 2.55 -10.34 -18.28
C ILE A 356 3.99 -10.27 -18.78
N LYS A 357 4.35 -11.19 -19.67
CA LYS A 357 5.71 -11.30 -20.21
C LYS A 357 5.71 -11.11 -21.72
N GLY A 358 6.78 -10.55 -22.26
CA GLY A 358 7.03 -10.58 -23.71
C GLY A 358 7.52 -11.95 -24.15
N MET A 359 7.62 -12.19 -25.47
CA MET A 359 8.11 -13.47 -26.02
C MET A 359 9.47 -13.92 -25.47
N TYR A 360 10.35 -12.99 -25.10
CA TYR A 360 11.66 -13.30 -24.53
C TYR A 360 11.64 -13.52 -23.00
N GLY A 361 10.45 -13.72 -22.40
CA GLY A 361 10.27 -13.96 -20.96
C GLY A 361 10.45 -12.72 -20.07
N LYS A 362 10.78 -11.56 -20.64
CA LYS A 362 10.95 -10.31 -19.90
C LYS A 362 9.59 -9.75 -19.45
N PRO A 363 9.47 -9.20 -18.24
CA PRO A 363 8.23 -8.57 -17.77
C PRO A 363 7.89 -7.35 -18.65
N VAL A 364 6.62 -7.24 -19.05
CA VAL A 364 6.13 -6.11 -19.85
C VAL A 364 5.95 -4.90 -18.94
N LYS A 365 6.48 -3.75 -19.36
CA LYS A 365 6.44 -2.52 -18.56
C LYS A 365 5.02 -2.00 -18.36
N ALA A 366 4.69 -1.63 -17.14
CA ALA A 366 3.47 -0.92 -16.80
C ALA A 366 3.40 0.47 -17.50
N PRO A 367 2.21 1.07 -17.66
CA PRO A 367 0.90 0.44 -17.48
C PRO A 367 0.53 -0.43 -18.70
N VAL A 368 -0.07 -1.60 -18.44
CA VAL A 368 -0.76 -2.44 -19.45
C VAL A 368 -2.24 -2.31 -19.21
N LYS A 369 -3.03 -2.11 -20.28
CA LYS A 369 -4.48 -1.95 -20.21
C LYS A 369 -5.15 -3.32 -20.25
N LEU A 370 -5.97 -3.65 -19.25
CA LEU A 370 -6.83 -4.82 -19.23
C LEU A 370 -8.29 -4.37 -19.21
N THR A 371 -9.05 -4.76 -20.22
CA THR A 371 -10.49 -4.55 -20.29
C THR A 371 -11.18 -5.85 -19.89
N VAL A 372 -12.00 -5.82 -18.85
CA VAL A 372 -12.75 -6.98 -18.35
C VAL A 372 -14.24 -6.63 -18.35
N GLY A 373 -14.99 -7.24 -19.26
CA GLY A 373 -16.38 -6.82 -19.52
C GLY A 373 -16.42 -5.34 -19.90
N GLY A 374 -17.13 -4.51 -19.13
CA GLY A 374 -17.23 -3.06 -19.31
C GLY A 374 -16.22 -2.21 -18.52
N SER A 375 -15.36 -2.83 -17.70
CA SER A 375 -14.42 -2.11 -16.83
C SER A 375 -12.99 -2.13 -17.39
N VAL A 376 -12.23 -1.06 -17.15
CA VAL A 376 -10.84 -0.91 -17.59
C VAL A 376 -9.91 -0.82 -16.39
N PHE A 377 -8.87 -1.65 -16.40
CA PHE A 377 -7.83 -1.72 -15.39
C PHE A 377 -6.46 -1.45 -16.00
N TYR A 378 -5.55 -0.91 -15.21
CA TYR A 378 -4.17 -0.69 -15.61
C TYR A 378 -3.21 -1.37 -14.63
N THR A 379 -2.20 -2.05 -15.15
CA THR A 379 -1.15 -2.59 -14.28
C THR A 379 -0.38 -1.46 -13.62
N LYS A 380 -0.15 -1.59 -12.31
CA LYS A 380 0.67 -0.64 -11.54
C LYS A 380 2.16 -0.99 -11.57
N TYR A 381 2.47 -2.27 -11.80
CA TYR A 381 3.83 -2.82 -11.73
C TYR A 381 4.15 -3.63 -12.98
N ASP A 382 5.44 -3.66 -13.31
CA ASP A 382 5.96 -4.34 -14.50
C ASP A 382 5.71 -5.84 -14.42
N GLY A 383 5.03 -6.38 -15.41
CA GLY A 383 4.83 -7.82 -15.59
C GLY A 383 3.91 -8.49 -14.58
N TYR A 384 3.15 -7.77 -13.77
CA TYR A 384 2.17 -8.34 -12.84
C TYR A 384 0.81 -7.66 -12.95
N TYR A 385 -0.23 -8.44 -12.76
CA TYR A 385 -1.58 -7.92 -12.65
C TYR A 385 -2.41 -8.72 -11.64
N TYR A 386 -3.33 -8.01 -11.00
CA TYR A 386 -4.34 -8.59 -10.15
C TYR A 386 -5.62 -7.74 -10.25
N ILE A 387 -6.74 -8.40 -10.51
CA ILE A 387 -8.06 -7.77 -10.64
C ILE A 387 -9.02 -8.58 -9.77
N TRP A 388 -9.55 -7.95 -8.74
CA TRP A 388 -10.62 -8.56 -7.94
C TRP A 388 -11.90 -8.53 -8.76
N LEU A 389 -12.51 -9.69 -8.97
CA LEU A 389 -13.72 -9.87 -9.75
C LEU A 389 -14.71 -10.71 -8.96
N SER A 390 -16.00 -10.40 -9.11
CA SER A 390 -17.08 -11.24 -8.61
C SER A 390 -17.10 -12.59 -9.35
N PRO A 391 -17.76 -13.62 -8.80
CA PRO A 391 -17.91 -14.89 -9.51
C PRO A 391 -18.67 -14.71 -10.82
N GLY A 392 -18.20 -15.34 -11.89
CA GLY A 392 -18.77 -15.20 -13.23
C GLY A 392 -17.78 -15.49 -14.35
N ILE A 393 -18.27 -15.48 -15.59
CA ILE A 393 -17.45 -15.67 -16.79
C ILE A 393 -17.15 -14.30 -17.39
N TYR A 394 -15.87 -14.05 -17.65
CA TYR A 394 -15.40 -12.77 -18.17
C TYR A 394 -14.52 -12.97 -19.41
N THR A 395 -14.71 -12.10 -20.39
CA THR A 395 -13.77 -11.93 -21.50
C THR A 395 -12.82 -10.79 -21.14
N VAL A 396 -11.51 -11.11 -21.16
CA VAL A 396 -10.43 -10.21 -20.81
C VAL A 396 -9.67 -9.85 -22.08
N SER A 397 -9.56 -8.55 -22.38
CA SER A 397 -8.77 -8.03 -23.49
C SER A 397 -7.59 -7.23 -22.95
N VAL A 398 -6.38 -7.57 -23.39
CA VAL A 398 -5.12 -7.01 -22.93
C VAL A 398 -4.48 -6.22 -24.05
N TYR A 399 -4.11 -4.99 -23.76
CA TYR A 399 -3.54 -4.06 -24.73
C TYR A 399 -2.31 -3.34 -24.16
N LYS A 400 -1.24 -3.32 -24.96
CA LYS A 400 -0.04 -2.52 -24.72
C LYS A 400 0.49 -2.03 -26.05
N GLU A 401 0.93 -0.77 -26.10
CA GLU A 401 1.59 -0.21 -27.28
C GLU A 401 2.80 -1.07 -27.68
N SER A 402 3.01 -1.24 -28.98
CA SER A 402 4.07 -2.10 -29.55
C SER A 402 3.90 -3.61 -29.32
N TYR A 403 2.75 -4.06 -28.81
CA TYR A 403 2.39 -5.47 -28.70
C TYR A 403 1.07 -5.76 -29.44
N GLN A 404 0.90 -6.99 -29.92
CA GLN A 404 -0.37 -7.47 -30.45
C GLN A 404 -1.41 -7.57 -29.31
N PRO A 405 -2.67 -7.17 -29.54
CA PRO A 405 -3.74 -7.37 -28.56
C PRO A 405 -3.91 -8.86 -28.23
N TYR A 406 -4.17 -9.16 -26.97
CA TYR A 406 -4.39 -10.53 -26.49
C TYR A 406 -5.73 -10.62 -25.78
N THR A 407 -6.57 -11.59 -26.16
CA THR A 407 -7.90 -11.77 -25.59
C THR A 407 -8.12 -13.22 -25.16
N PHE A 408 -8.72 -13.41 -23.99
CA PHE A 408 -9.07 -14.73 -23.47
C PHE A 408 -10.35 -14.67 -22.63
N SER A 409 -11.01 -15.82 -22.46
CA SER A 409 -12.17 -15.96 -21.58
C SER A 409 -11.80 -16.79 -20.36
N THR A 410 -12.31 -16.42 -19.19
CA THR A 410 -12.00 -17.08 -17.94
C THR A 410 -13.20 -17.09 -16.98
N GLU A 411 -13.28 -18.11 -16.14
CA GLU A 411 -14.30 -18.24 -15.10
C GLU A 411 -13.69 -17.90 -13.73
N ILE A 412 -14.38 -17.04 -12.99
CA ILE A 412 -14.02 -16.67 -11.63
C ILE A 412 -14.96 -17.41 -10.68
N ALA A 413 -14.40 -18.23 -9.80
CA ALA A 413 -15.15 -18.93 -8.77
C ALA A 413 -15.12 -18.17 -7.43
N LEU A 414 -16.14 -18.39 -6.59
CA LEU A 414 -16.25 -17.77 -5.27
C LEU A 414 -15.06 -18.13 -4.38
N SER A 415 -14.44 -17.13 -3.75
CA SER A 415 -13.30 -17.30 -2.83
C SER A 415 -12.12 -18.09 -3.41
N LYS A 416 -11.97 -18.10 -4.74
CA LYS A 416 -10.87 -18.76 -5.44
C LYS A 416 -10.16 -17.80 -6.37
N GLN A 417 -8.85 -17.98 -6.44
CA GLN A 417 -8.04 -17.25 -7.39
C GLN A 417 -7.99 -17.99 -8.72
N THR A 418 -8.25 -17.25 -9.80
CA THR A 418 -7.96 -17.70 -11.17
C THR A 418 -6.62 -17.12 -11.60
N ILE A 419 -5.72 -17.98 -12.07
CA ILE A 419 -4.36 -17.60 -12.49
C ILE A 419 -4.26 -17.76 -14.01
N HIS A 420 -3.84 -16.70 -14.71
CA HIS A 420 -3.60 -16.73 -16.15
C HIS A 420 -2.34 -15.93 -16.50
N ASP A 421 -1.28 -16.61 -16.91
CA ASP A 421 -0.06 -15.93 -17.36
C ASP A 421 -0.20 -15.52 -18.84
N ILE A 422 0.08 -14.25 -19.13
CA ILE A 422 -0.07 -13.64 -20.45
C ILE A 422 1.30 -13.52 -21.12
N LEU A 423 1.40 -14.04 -22.34
CA LEU A 423 2.56 -13.86 -23.21
C LEU A 423 2.19 -12.92 -24.36
N LEU A 424 2.76 -11.71 -24.37
CA LEU A 424 2.54 -10.72 -25.42
C LEU A 424 3.60 -10.82 -26.52
N THR A 425 3.14 -10.79 -27.76
CA THR A 425 3.98 -10.75 -28.96
C THR A 425 4.18 -9.32 -29.41
N GLU A 426 5.42 -8.91 -29.66
CA GLU A 426 5.72 -7.57 -30.18
C GLU A 426 5.07 -7.40 -31.56
N SER A 427 4.42 -6.26 -31.79
CA SER A 427 3.83 -5.96 -33.09
C SER A 427 4.95 -5.67 -34.09
N SER A 428 5.04 -6.47 -35.15
CA SER A 428 5.98 -6.28 -36.28
C SER A 428 5.60 -5.09 -37.17
N SER A 429 5.33 -3.92 -36.60
CA SER A 429 5.23 -2.67 -37.36
C SER A 429 6.63 -2.06 -37.50
N SER A 430 7.44 -2.69 -38.35
CA SER A 430 8.84 -2.38 -38.66
C SER A 430 9.07 -1.04 -39.41
N PHE A 431 8.30 0.00 -39.10
CA PHE A 431 8.56 1.36 -39.58
C PHE A 431 9.11 2.29 -38.50
N SER A 432 8.84 2.03 -37.21
CA SER A 432 9.39 2.85 -36.12
C SER A 432 10.87 2.54 -35.81
N SER A 433 11.34 1.33 -36.13
CA SER A 433 12.74 0.92 -35.98
C SER A 433 13.68 1.55 -37.03
N LEU A 434 13.15 2.00 -38.17
CA LEU A 434 13.90 2.72 -39.20
C LEU A 434 14.23 4.16 -38.80
N PHE A 435 13.38 4.80 -37.99
CA PHE A 435 13.58 6.18 -37.50
C PHE A 435 14.21 6.25 -36.10
N ASN A 436 14.82 5.16 -35.62
CA ASN A 436 15.54 5.17 -34.35
C ASN A 436 16.89 5.90 -34.51
N ARG A 437 17.32 6.68 -33.50
CA ARG A 437 18.50 7.57 -33.57
C ARG A 437 19.80 6.88 -34.01
N LYS A 438 19.92 5.57 -33.78
CA LYS A 438 21.06 4.73 -34.21
C LYS A 438 21.02 4.36 -35.70
N ASN A 439 19.83 4.27 -36.30
CA ASN A 439 19.63 3.88 -37.70
C ASN A 439 19.49 5.08 -38.65
N PHE A 440 19.28 6.29 -38.11
CA PHE A 440 19.20 7.52 -38.90
C PHE A 440 20.49 7.80 -39.70
N PHE A 441 21.66 7.54 -39.12
CA PHE A 441 22.94 7.70 -39.82
C PHE A 441 23.06 6.74 -41.01
N VAL A 442 22.67 5.48 -40.83
CA VAL A 442 22.72 4.46 -41.90
C VAL A 442 21.77 4.86 -43.03
N LEU A 443 20.54 5.27 -42.70
CA LEU A 443 19.56 5.71 -43.69
C LEU A 443 20.01 6.97 -44.45
N PHE A 444 20.59 7.93 -43.75
CA PHE A 444 21.15 9.14 -44.35
C PHE A 444 22.31 8.83 -45.30
N THR A 445 23.24 7.94 -44.89
CA THR A 445 24.35 7.52 -45.75
C THR A 445 23.87 6.79 -47.00
N ALA A 446 22.89 5.89 -46.87
CA ALA A 446 22.29 5.19 -48.00
C ALA A 446 21.61 6.17 -48.97
N PHE A 447 20.87 7.16 -48.45
CA PHE A 447 20.24 8.21 -49.25
C PHE A 447 21.28 9.06 -49.99
N CYS A 448 22.36 9.48 -49.32
CA CYS A 448 23.45 10.22 -49.95
C CYS A 448 24.13 9.42 -51.07
N ILE A 449 24.38 8.12 -50.88
CA ILE A 449 24.95 7.25 -51.92
C ILE A 449 24.02 7.17 -53.13
N LEU A 450 22.71 7.01 -52.90
CA LEU A 450 21.71 6.94 -53.97
C LEU A 450 21.66 8.23 -54.79
N VAL A 451 21.70 9.39 -54.13
CA VAL A 451 21.78 10.71 -54.78
C VAL A 451 23.07 10.84 -55.59
N LEU A 452 24.21 10.41 -55.06
CA LEU A 452 25.49 10.45 -55.78
C LEU A 452 25.48 9.54 -57.01
N VAL A 453 24.88 8.35 -56.92
CA VAL A 453 24.69 7.45 -58.07
C VAL A 453 23.79 8.09 -59.13
N PHE A 454 22.69 8.72 -58.72
CA PHE A 454 21.81 9.44 -59.65
C PHE A 454 22.52 10.62 -60.33
N ILE A 455 23.31 11.40 -59.59
CA ILE A 455 24.11 12.49 -60.15
C ILE A 455 25.17 11.93 -61.11
N GLY A 456 25.82 10.82 -60.76
CA GLY A 456 26.81 10.13 -61.60
C GLY A 456 26.19 9.65 -62.92
N LEU A 457 25.06 8.95 -62.85
CA LEU A 457 24.32 8.49 -64.02
C LEU A 457 23.83 9.66 -64.90
N TYR A 458 23.33 10.73 -64.28
CA TYR A 458 22.91 11.94 -64.98
C TYR A 458 24.07 12.61 -65.73
N ARG A 459 25.24 12.74 -65.09
CA ARG A 459 26.47 13.24 -65.73
C ARG A 459 26.92 12.35 -66.89
N LEU A 460 26.81 11.02 -66.74
CA LEU A 460 27.18 10.04 -67.76
C LEU A 460 26.27 10.14 -69.00
N ILE A 461 24.96 10.35 -68.78
CA ILE A 461 23.97 10.58 -69.85
C ILE A 461 24.28 11.90 -70.60
N ILE A 462 24.63 12.97 -69.90
CA ILE A 462 24.99 14.25 -70.51
C ILE A 462 26.29 14.14 -71.32
N LEU A 463 27.31 13.46 -70.81
CA LEU A 463 28.57 13.22 -71.51
C LEU A 463 28.40 12.35 -72.76
N HIS A 464 27.53 11.34 -72.70
CA HIS A 464 27.18 10.54 -73.88
C HIS A 464 26.47 11.37 -74.95
N LYS A 465 25.56 12.28 -74.58
CA LYS A 465 24.93 13.23 -75.51
C LYS A 465 25.93 14.22 -76.13
N ALA A 466 26.92 14.70 -75.37
CA ALA A 466 27.96 15.60 -75.86
C ALA A 466 28.99 14.91 -76.79
N LYS A 467 29.26 13.62 -76.58
CA LYS A 467 30.14 12.82 -77.45
C LYS A 467 29.44 12.39 -78.75
N SER A 468 28.13 12.15 -78.72
CA SER A 468 27.30 11.87 -79.91
C SER A 468 27.21 13.08 -80.85
N THR A 469 27.10 14.29 -80.32
CA THR A 469 27.01 15.54 -81.12
C THR A 469 28.32 15.93 -81.83
N LYS A 470 29.49 15.40 -81.42
CA LYS A 470 30.75 15.60 -82.16
C LYS A 470 30.94 14.66 -83.35
N ARG A 471 30.14 13.59 -83.49
CA ARG A 471 30.27 12.62 -84.59
C ARG A 471 29.56 13.02 -85.89
N TRP A 472 28.76 14.09 -85.87
CA TRP A 472 27.96 14.56 -87.01
C TRP A 472 28.46 15.86 -87.66
N ARG A 473 29.73 16.25 -87.45
CA ARG A 473 30.29 17.50 -88.02
C ARG A 473 31.15 17.35 -89.27
N ASP A 474 31.50 16.13 -89.67
CA ASP A 474 32.22 15.90 -90.92
C ASP A 474 31.39 15.02 -91.85
N GLY A 475 30.98 15.60 -92.99
CA GLY A 475 30.48 14.86 -94.14
C GLY A 475 28.99 15.03 -94.45
N PHE A 476 28.62 16.19 -95.02
CA PHE A 476 27.63 16.20 -96.10
C PHE A 476 28.10 17.18 -97.19
N GLU A 477 28.57 16.58 -98.28
CA GLU A 477 28.92 17.20 -99.55
C GLU A 477 27.62 17.67 -100.23
N ARG A 478 27.59 18.91 -100.74
CA ARG A 478 26.42 19.49 -101.43
C ARG A 478 26.42 19.08 -102.89
N LEU A 479 25.35 18.41 -103.34
CA LEU A 479 25.03 18.27 -104.76
C LEU A 479 24.16 19.45 -105.23
N PRO A 480 24.31 19.91 -106.48
CA PRO A 480 23.73 21.16 -106.94
C PRO A 480 22.24 21.03 -107.25
N LEU A 481 21.51 22.12 -106.99
CA LEU A 481 20.14 22.36 -107.41
C LEU A 481 20.05 22.41 -108.93
N ASN A 482 19.10 21.68 -109.49
CA ASN A 482 18.54 21.99 -110.80
C ASN A 482 17.02 22.04 -110.69
N ASP A 483 16.50 23.17 -111.15
CA ASP A 483 15.10 23.50 -111.40
C ASP A 483 14.43 22.42 -112.26
N PHE A 484 13.15 22.15 -112.01
CA PHE A 484 12.14 22.09 -113.06
C PHE A 484 10.73 22.20 -112.44
N ASP A 485 10.01 23.20 -112.96
CA ASP A 485 8.57 23.44 -112.84
C ASP A 485 7.71 22.19 -113.07
N SER A 486 6.58 22.11 -112.37
CA SER A 486 5.26 22.12 -113.02
C SER A 486 4.13 21.95 -112.00
N ASN A 487 3.38 23.04 -111.79
CA ASN A 487 1.93 23.22 -111.89
C ASN A 487 0.94 22.09 -111.50
N VAL A 488 -0.25 22.59 -111.09
CA VAL A 488 -1.60 21.97 -111.09
C VAL A 488 -1.97 21.42 -109.69
N SER A 489 -2.59 22.26 -108.85
CA SER A 489 -4.04 22.54 -108.68
C SER A 489 -4.73 21.52 -107.78
N ASP A 490 -5.37 22.03 -106.72
CA ASP A 490 -6.81 21.88 -106.48
C ASP A 490 -7.12 22.35 -105.05
N ASP A 491 -7.84 23.47 -105.01
CA ASP A 491 -9.11 23.66 -104.31
C ASP A 491 -9.23 23.43 -102.78
N ASP A 492 -9.68 24.54 -102.18
CA ASP A 492 -10.85 24.62 -101.32
C ASP A 492 -10.74 24.23 -99.83
N ASP A 493 -10.79 25.31 -99.04
CA ASP A 493 -11.90 25.63 -98.15
C ASP A 493 -11.86 25.27 -96.65
N ILE A 494 -12.08 26.36 -95.90
CA ILE A 494 -13.03 26.54 -94.80
C ILE A 494 -12.57 26.32 -93.33
N VAL A 495 -12.32 27.48 -92.70
CA VAL A 495 -12.99 28.09 -91.52
C VAL A 495 -13.13 27.29 -90.20
N LEU A 496 -12.68 27.97 -89.13
CA LEU A 496 -13.26 28.21 -87.77
C LEU A 496 -12.18 27.96 -86.71
N GLY A 497 -11.66 28.95 -85.97
CA GLY A 497 -12.41 29.85 -85.07
C GLY A 497 -12.94 29.04 -83.88
N SER A 498 -12.78 29.35 -82.60
CA SER A 498 -12.38 30.55 -81.88
C SER A 498 -12.48 30.18 -80.38
N THR A 499 -11.54 30.67 -79.57
CA THR A 499 -11.73 31.19 -78.19
C THR A 499 -12.28 30.36 -77.01
N LYS A 500 -11.60 30.62 -75.87
CA LYS A 500 -12.10 30.78 -74.47
C LYS A 500 -12.39 29.48 -73.71
N SER A 501 -12.15 29.36 -72.41
CA SER A 501 -12.04 30.38 -71.34
C SER A 501 -11.22 29.89 -70.14
N PHE A 502 -10.58 30.87 -69.48
CA PHE A 502 -10.15 30.84 -68.09
C PHE A 502 -11.36 30.81 -67.14
N LEU A 503 -11.25 30.12 -65.99
CA LEU A 503 -11.71 30.68 -64.72
C LEU A 503 -11.08 29.98 -63.51
N GLN A 504 -10.66 30.85 -62.59
CA GLN A 504 -9.94 30.64 -61.34
C GLN A 504 -10.89 30.35 -60.16
N ARG A 505 -10.28 29.74 -59.11
CA ARG A 505 -10.57 29.87 -57.67
C ARG A 505 -11.85 29.18 -57.14
N PRO A 506 -12.04 29.02 -55.81
CA PRO A 506 -11.31 29.62 -54.69
C PRO A 506 -10.95 28.71 -53.49
N TYR A 507 -10.18 29.33 -52.56
CA TYR A 507 -10.07 29.16 -51.10
C TYR A 507 -9.87 27.78 -50.48
#